data_AF-A0A1A2DLD2-F1
#
_entry.id   AF-A0A1A2DLD2-F1
#
_cell.length_a   1.000
_cell.length_b   1.000
_cell.length_c   1.000
_cell.angle_alpha   90.00
_cell.angle_beta   90.00
_cell.angle_gamma   90.00
#
_symmetry.space_group_name_H-M   'P 1'
#
loop_
_entity.id
_entity.type
_entity.pdbx_description
1 polymer ?
#
loop_
_entity_poly.entity_id
_entity_poly.type
_entity_poly.pdbx_seq_one_letter_code
_entity_poly.pdbx_strand_id
1 'polypeptide(L)'
;MGNATYIGRVGALAVALGIGVGLFATPVEAFAKPDTGSSAASDSSSAKTNKTDKADKSTKVSNDSSAAKAPMAAKAPKPPKDVYVSKNGVVKKDGGGTAYAETPIGSTKTKARATGAGAEAIVTSGNDSSATAKGTNAKATAGGGVKNKAKAQGDGSIAAAGDDDSGIGGNNNNNNTARATGDGSKAYAGSGGDGNNNNRATVDGDNSSAYAGANGNGNNNNVATVAGETETGTPGDNSVASAGSFGDDNADNRASAIGQDATALAGGGQNIGAGGNENSGNTATATNTGSDSQVTAAAGVIGEGNNDNTATATNSGSMATLQVIAGAFGLNSSGNTATGTNSGSNTFLDAWASFFGNDNINNTATATNIENGVTTRALAAVGSHGNEDLDAVAADGDEDIQPEP
;
A
#
# COMPACT_ATOMS: atom_id res chain seq x y z
N MET A 1 -28.82 -36.13 9.59
CA MET A 1 -27.67 -36.29 8.68
C MET A 1 -27.94 -35.43 7.46
N GLY A 2 -27.10 -34.45 7.15
CA GLY A 2 -27.40 -33.48 6.10
C GLY A 2 -26.43 -32.30 6.03
N ASN A 3 -25.12 -32.59 5.94
CA ASN A 3 -24.07 -31.58 5.79
C ASN A 3 -23.32 -31.83 4.46
N ALA A 4 -23.67 -31.10 3.40
CA ALA A 4 -22.95 -31.13 2.12
C ALA A 4 -23.28 -29.89 1.26
N THR A 5 -22.86 -28.69 1.67
CA THR A 5 -23.07 -27.46 0.86
C THR A 5 -22.02 -26.36 1.05
N TYR A 6 -20.84 -26.68 1.61
CA TYR A 6 -19.79 -25.68 1.88
C TYR A 6 -18.63 -25.66 0.86
N ILE A 7 -18.38 -26.79 0.16
CA ILE A 7 -17.22 -26.93 -0.76
C ILE A 7 -17.32 -25.97 -1.96
N GLY A 8 -18.53 -25.65 -2.44
CA GLY A 8 -18.73 -24.84 -3.65
C GLY A 8 -18.42 -23.35 -3.54
N ARG A 9 -18.22 -22.79 -2.33
CA ARG A 9 -17.95 -21.34 -2.16
C ARG A 9 -16.47 -20.99 -2.05
N VAL A 10 -15.64 -21.92 -1.58
CA VAL A 10 -14.18 -21.70 -1.43
C VAL A 10 -13.51 -21.52 -2.79
N GLY A 11 -13.92 -22.30 -3.80
CA GLY A 11 -13.35 -22.22 -5.16
C GLY A 11 -13.55 -20.87 -5.87
N ALA A 12 -14.61 -20.12 -5.55
CA ALA A 12 -14.81 -18.78 -6.11
C ALA A 12 -13.98 -17.70 -5.39
N LEU A 13 -13.66 -17.91 -4.11
CA LEU A 13 -12.87 -16.99 -3.30
C LEU A 13 -11.38 -17.03 -3.69
N ALA A 14 -10.83 -18.22 -3.93
CA ALA A 14 -9.46 -18.39 -4.43
C ALA A 14 -9.23 -17.63 -5.75
N VAL A 15 -10.15 -17.79 -6.71
CA VAL A 15 -10.10 -17.11 -8.02
C VAL A 15 -10.15 -15.58 -7.87
N ALA A 16 -10.89 -15.04 -6.89
CA ALA A 16 -10.97 -13.60 -6.62
C ALA A 16 -9.70 -13.02 -5.97
N LEU A 17 -8.87 -13.86 -5.33
CA LEU A 17 -7.60 -13.48 -4.69
C LEU A 17 -6.39 -13.57 -5.64
N GLY A 18 -6.59 -13.92 -6.91
CA GLY A 18 -5.50 -14.29 -7.81
C GLY A 18 -4.83 -15.64 -7.46
N ILE A 19 -5.40 -16.39 -6.51
CA ILE A 19 -4.97 -17.74 -6.14
C ILE A 19 -5.55 -18.70 -7.19
N GLY A 20 -4.82 -18.82 -8.30
CA GLY A 20 -5.20 -19.67 -9.42
C GLY A 20 -5.26 -21.14 -9.01
N VAL A 21 -6.46 -21.72 -9.03
CA VAL A 21 -6.68 -23.15 -8.72
C VAL A 21 -6.12 -24.02 -9.86
N GLY A 22 -4.82 -24.31 -9.80
CA GLY A 22 -4.07 -25.14 -10.74
C GLY A 22 -4.42 -26.63 -10.66
N LEU A 23 -5.66 -27.00 -10.95
CA LEU A 23 -6.08 -28.40 -11.07
C LEU A 23 -5.85 -28.92 -12.50
N PHE A 24 -4.72 -29.61 -12.68
CA PHE A 24 -4.41 -30.62 -13.72
C PHE A 24 -5.00 -30.44 -15.14
N ALA A 25 -4.16 -29.98 -16.08
CA ALA A 25 -4.30 -30.33 -17.51
C ALA A 25 -2.94 -30.30 -18.25
N THR A 26 -2.73 -31.27 -19.15
CA THR A 26 -1.47 -31.53 -19.88
C THR A 26 -1.18 -30.53 -21.03
N PRO A 27 0.09 -30.34 -21.43
CA PRO A 27 0.46 -29.40 -22.49
C PRO A 27 0.08 -29.88 -23.90
N VAL A 28 -0.33 -28.94 -24.75
CA VAL A 28 -0.35 -29.09 -26.22
C VAL A 28 0.27 -27.83 -26.82
N GLU A 29 1.31 -27.99 -27.63
CA GLU A 29 1.97 -26.88 -28.31
C GLU A 29 1.09 -26.26 -29.41
N ALA A 30 1.13 -24.94 -29.54
CA ALA A 30 0.68 -24.22 -30.72
C ALA A 30 1.53 -22.96 -30.97
N PHE A 31 2.66 -23.14 -31.64
CA PHE A 31 3.47 -22.03 -32.15
C PHE A 31 2.67 -21.20 -33.17
N ALA A 32 2.43 -19.92 -32.89
CA ALA A 32 1.92 -18.95 -33.86
C ALA A 32 2.95 -17.83 -34.07
N LYS A 33 3.38 -17.67 -35.32
CA LYS A 33 4.42 -16.73 -35.74
C LYS A 33 3.77 -15.40 -36.16
N PRO A 34 4.14 -14.23 -35.60
CA PRO A 34 3.67 -12.96 -36.13
C PRO A 34 4.41 -12.62 -37.43
N ASP A 35 3.65 -12.34 -38.49
CA ASP A 35 4.21 -12.00 -39.79
C ASP A 35 4.82 -10.59 -39.82
N THR A 36 5.87 -10.45 -40.62
CA THR A 36 6.60 -9.20 -40.82
C THR A 36 5.88 -8.25 -41.77
N GLY A 37 5.64 -7.02 -41.33
CA GLY A 37 5.71 -5.85 -42.21
C GLY A 37 4.54 -4.86 -42.12
N SER A 38 4.86 -3.62 -41.75
CA SER A 38 4.57 -2.49 -42.64
C SER A 38 5.47 -1.29 -42.32
N SER A 39 6.23 -0.84 -43.31
CA SER A 39 7.06 0.36 -43.23
C SER A 39 6.25 1.59 -43.64
N ALA A 40 6.25 2.64 -42.83
CA ALA A 40 5.77 3.96 -43.27
C ALA A 40 6.67 5.05 -42.70
N ALA A 41 7.44 5.70 -43.57
CA ALA A 41 8.33 6.80 -43.20
C ALA A 41 7.57 8.12 -43.07
N SER A 42 8.12 9.06 -42.30
CA SER A 42 7.78 10.49 -42.40
C SER A 42 8.93 11.35 -41.84
N ASP A 43 9.93 11.62 -42.68
CA ASP A 43 10.88 12.70 -42.42
C ASP A 43 10.15 14.06 -42.39
N SER A 44 10.45 14.92 -41.42
CA SER A 44 10.32 16.37 -41.62
C SER A 44 11.44 17.12 -40.91
N SER A 45 12.32 17.70 -41.71
CA SER A 45 13.46 18.48 -41.26
C SER A 45 13.09 19.96 -41.15
N SER A 46 13.63 20.66 -40.15
CA SER A 46 13.65 22.13 -40.14
C SER A 46 14.91 22.64 -39.44
N ALA A 47 15.76 23.28 -40.23
CA ALA A 47 17.10 23.72 -39.90
C ALA A 47 17.24 24.56 -38.61
N LYS A 48 18.28 24.26 -37.82
CA LYS A 48 18.92 25.24 -36.94
C LYS A 48 19.86 26.12 -37.76
N THR A 49 19.58 27.41 -37.88
CA THR A 49 20.53 28.42 -38.38
C THR A 49 21.22 29.15 -37.23
N ASN A 50 22.55 29.07 -37.19
CA ASN A 50 23.39 29.94 -36.39
C ASN A 50 23.53 31.30 -37.09
N LYS A 51 23.37 32.42 -36.36
CA LYS A 51 24.52 33.30 -36.08
C LYS A 51 24.23 34.44 -35.08
N THR A 52 25.30 34.78 -34.39
CA THR A 52 25.60 36.02 -33.67
C THR A 52 25.13 37.30 -34.36
N ASP A 53 24.82 38.33 -33.56
CA ASP A 53 25.53 39.61 -33.68
C ASP A 53 25.67 40.33 -32.32
N LYS A 54 26.71 41.16 -32.20
CA LYS A 54 27.21 41.74 -30.93
C LYS A 54 27.67 43.19 -31.13
N ALA A 55 26.76 44.14 -30.94
CA ALA A 55 26.98 45.58 -30.74
C ALA A 55 25.65 46.19 -30.22
N ASP A 56 25.56 47.35 -29.58
CA ASP A 56 26.60 48.34 -29.26
C ASP A 56 26.32 49.06 -27.92
N LYS A 57 27.31 49.78 -27.39
CA LYS A 57 27.33 50.36 -26.05
C LYS A 57 27.06 51.87 -26.10
N SER A 58 25.78 52.27 -26.09
CA SER A 58 25.39 53.68 -26.28
C SER A 58 25.01 54.44 -24.99
N THR A 59 25.74 55.54 -24.77
CA THR A 59 25.42 56.78 -24.04
C THR A 59 24.47 56.77 -22.83
N LYS A 60 25.06 56.99 -21.65
CA LYS A 60 24.37 57.46 -20.44
C LYS A 60 24.11 58.97 -20.52
N VAL A 61 22.89 59.38 -20.86
CA VAL A 61 22.45 60.79 -20.80
C VAL A 61 21.79 61.06 -19.45
N SER A 62 22.28 62.06 -18.73
CA SER A 62 21.71 62.55 -17.47
C SER A 62 20.58 63.55 -17.73
N ASN A 63 19.32 63.10 -17.64
CA ASN A 63 18.17 63.99 -17.57
C ASN A 63 17.79 64.22 -16.10
N ASP A 64 18.21 65.36 -15.58
CA ASP A 64 17.73 65.91 -14.32
C ASP A 64 16.43 66.69 -14.62
N SER A 65 15.28 66.09 -14.31
CA SER A 65 13.98 66.76 -14.40
C SER A 65 13.02 66.24 -13.33
N SER A 66 12.77 67.11 -12.35
CA SER A 66 11.93 66.86 -11.18
C SER A 66 10.43 66.87 -11.53
N ALA A 67 9.99 65.89 -12.31
CA ALA A 67 8.57 65.63 -12.50
C ALA A 67 7.93 65.19 -11.18
N ALA A 68 6.85 65.86 -10.78
CA ALA A 68 6.08 65.51 -9.59
C ALA A 68 5.64 64.04 -9.66
N LYS A 69 5.94 63.28 -8.61
CA LYS A 69 5.73 61.83 -8.56
C LYS A 69 4.23 61.52 -8.70
N ALA A 70 3.81 61.10 -9.89
CA ALA A 70 2.43 60.69 -10.16
C ALA A 70 1.98 59.66 -9.11
N PRO A 71 0.71 59.69 -8.64
CA PRO A 71 0.22 58.75 -7.66
C PRO A 71 0.44 57.33 -8.19
N MET A 72 1.24 56.53 -7.46
CA MET A 72 1.60 55.19 -7.90
C MET A 72 0.32 54.38 -8.09
N ALA A 73 0.08 53.93 -9.33
CA ALA A 73 -1.09 53.14 -9.67
C ALA A 73 -1.24 52.00 -8.67
N ALA A 74 -2.46 51.82 -8.14
CA ALA A 74 -2.74 50.83 -7.12
C ALA A 74 -2.24 49.46 -7.59
N LYS A 75 -1.29 48.88 -6.84
CA LYS A 75 -0.65 47.62 -7.22
C LYS A 75 -1.71 46.56 -7.36
N ALA A 76 -1.75 45.90 -8.53
CA ALA A 76 -2.77 44.89 -8.85
C ALA A 76 -2.91 43.87 -7.71
N PRO A 77 -4.14 43.44 -7.37
CA PRO A 77 -4.37 42.40 -6.37
C PRO A 77 -3.49 41.18 -6.66
N LYS A 78 -2.85 40.65 -5.62
CA LYS A 78 -2.07 39.41 -5.77
C LYS A 78 -3.05 38.29 -6.09
N PRO A 79 -2.71 37.35 -6.99
CA PRO A 79 -3.56 36.19 -7.24
C PRO A 79 -3.75 35.40 -5.93
N PRO A 80 -4.90 34.71 -5.78
CA PRO A 80 -5.12 33.75 -4.71
C PRO A 80 -3.99 32.72 -4.60
N LYS A 81 -3.91 32.10 -3.43
CA LYS A 81 -2.98 31.00 -3.15
C LYS A 81 -3.74 29.84 -2.54
N ASP A 82 -3.59 28.65 -3.09
CA ASP A 82 -4.18 27.43 -2.55
C ASP A 82 -3.40 26.97 -1.31
N VAL A 83 -3.57 27.68 -0.20
CA VAL A 83 -3.01 27.36 1.11
C VAL A 83 -4.01 27.75 2.20
N TYR A 84 -4.44 26.75 2.97
CA TYR A 84 -5.30 26.94 4.14
C TYR A 84 -4.65 26.34 5.38
N VAL A 85 -4.78 27.00 6.53
CA VAL A 85 -4.26 26.51 7.81
C VAL A 85 -5.26 26.80 8.92
N SER A 86 -5.71 25.76 9.62
CA SER A 86 -6.51 25.86 10.84
C SER A 86 -5.75 25.27 12.03
N LYS A 87 -5.94 25.85 13.22
CA LYS A 87 -5.29 25.42 14.46
C LYS A 87 -6.19 25.73 15.65
N ASN A 88 -6.53 24.73 16.47
CA ASN A 88 -7.37 24.86 17.66
C ASN A 88 -8.73 25.55 17.38
N GLY A 89 -9.44 25.16 16.31
CA GLY A 89 -10.72 25.77 15.94
C GLY A 89 -10.65 27.12 15.24
N VAL A 90 -9.44 27.62 14.93
CA VAL A 90 -9.26 28.97 14.40
C VAL A 90 -8.41 28.95 13.13
N VAL A 91 -8.96 29.52 12.06
CA VAL A 91 -8.25 29.81 10.80
C VAL A 91 -7.06 30.71 11.10
N LYS A 92 -5.85 30.23 10.78
CA LYS A 92 -4.59 30.98 10.95
C LYS A 92 -4.05 31.53 9.64
N LYS A 93 -4.47 30.95 8.52
CA LYS A 93 -4.15 31.43 7.18
C LYS A 93 -5.21 30.95 6.20
N ASP A 94 -5.75 31.91 5.47
CA ASP A 94 -6.51 31.70 4.25
C ASP A 94 -5.74 32.39 3.11
N GLY A 95 -5.59 31.72 1.98
CA GLY A 95 -4.96 32.25 0.77
C GLY A 95 -5.97 32.71 -0.29
N GLY A 96 -7.27 32.55 -0.05
CA GLY A 96 -8.36 32.86 -0.99
C GLY A 96 -8.47 31.90 -2.18
N GLY A 97 -7.73 30.79 -2.15
CA GLY A 97 -7.78 29.73 -3.16
C GLY A 97 -8.80 28.64 -2.82
N THR A 98 -8.62 27.46 -3.41
CA THR A 98 -9.54 26.31 -3.27
C THR A 98 -9.10 25.29 -2.22
N ALA A 99 -7.93 25.46 -1.60
CA ALA A 99 -7.50 24.64 -0.48
C ALA A 99 -8.36 24.88 0.77
N TYR A 100 -8.71 23.81 1.49
CA TYR A 100 -9.52 23.85 2.70
C TYR A 100 -8.80 23.16 3.87
N ALA A 101 -8.85 23.74 5.08
CA ALA A 101 -8.39 23.02 6.26
C ALA A 101 -9.12 23.38 7.55
N GLU A 102 -9.53 22.38 8.32
CA GLU A 102 -10.36 22.53 9.51
C GLU A 102 -9.77 21.85 10.76
N THR A 103 -10.03 22.44 11.93
CA THR A 103 -9.78 21.81 13.24
C THR A 103 -10.95 22.15 14.16
N PRO A 104 -11.28 21.34 15.19
CA PRO A 104 -12.53 21.54 15.93
C PRO A 104 -12.46 22.72 16.91
N ILE A 105 -13.57 23.41 17.12
CA ILE A 105 -13.68 24.49 18.11
C ILE A 105 -13.41 23.93 19.52
N GLY A 106 -12.60 24.65 20.31
CA GLY A 106 -12.22 24.24 21.67
C GLY A 106 -11.13 23.15 21.75
N SER A 107 -10.74 22.56 20.62
CA SER A 107 -9.66 21.56 20.60
C SER A 107 -8.28 22.16 20.94
N THR A 108 -7.39 21.35 21.50
CA THR A 108 -6.06 21.77 21.94
C THR A 108 -4.95 21.10 21.12
N LYS A 109 -3.99 21.94 20.70
CA LYS A 109 -2.81 21.60 19.89
C LYS A 109 -3.12 20.92 18.54
N THR A 110 -4.37 20.93 18.10
CA THR A 110 -4.77 20.42 16.80
C THR A 110 -4.21 21.29 15.68
N LYS A 111 -3.93 20.69 14.52
CA LYS A 111 -3.40 21.43 13.37
C LYS A 111 -3.82 20.78 12.06
N ALA A 112 -4.48 21.55 11.20
CA ALA A 112 -4.75 21.17 9.84
C ALA A 112 -4.08 22.12 8.86
N ARG A 113 -3.53 21.59 7.77
CA ARG A 113 -2.91 22.38 6.70
C ARG A 113 -3.13 21.74 5.34
N ALA A 114 -3.77 22.48 4.43
CA ALA A 114 -3.86 22.15 3.02
C ALA A 114 -2.95 23.05 2.18
N THR A 115 -2.40 22.53 1.08
CA THR A 115 -1.58 23.28 0.11
C THR A 115 -1.64 22.63 -1.27
N GLY A 116 -2.28 23.28 -2.23
CA GLY A 116 -2.61 22.72 -3.55
C GLY A 116 -4.09 22.95 -3.88
N ALA A 117 -4.43 23.06 -5.16
CA ALA A 117 -5.81 23.32 -5.57
C ALA A 117 -6.72 22.16 -5.15
N GLY A 118 -7.86 22.45 -4.52
CA GLY A 118 -8.77 21.44 -3.97
C GLY A 118 -8.20 20.59 -2.82
N ALA A 119 -7.00 20.90 -2.30
CA ALA A 119 -6.42 20.14 -1.19
C ALA A 119 -7.26 20.29 0.09
N GLU A 120 -7.53 19.19 0.77
CA GLU A 120 -8.38 19.12 1.96
C GLU A 120 -7.59 18.53 3.15
N ALA A 121 -7.54 19.24 4.28
CA ALA A 121 -6.95 18.73 5.51
C ALA A 121 -7.88 18.95 6.70
N ILE A 122 -8.43 17.89 7.28
CA ILE A 122 -9.42 18.00 8.35
C ILE A 122 -8.93 17.27 9.59
N VAL A 123 -8.97 17.95 10.73
CA VAL A 123 -9.02 17.30 12.04
C VAL A 123 -10.47 17.35 12.51
N THR A 124 -11.15 16.22 12.57
CA THR A 124 -12.59 16.12 12.91
C THR A 124 -12.82 16.12 14.42
N SER A 125 -11.92 15.48 15.19
CA SER A 125 -11.99 15.38 16.64
C SER A 125 -10.62 15.17 17.30
N GLY A 126 -10.60 15.16 18.63
CA GLY A 126 -9.41 14.86 19.42
C GLY A 126 -8.45 16.03 19.68
N ASN A 127 -7.60 15.85 20.68
CA ASN A 127 -6.50 16.75 21.03
C ASN A 127 -5.17 16.23 20.49
N ASP A 128 -4.19 17.12 20.29
CA ASP A 128 -2.85 16.79 19.74
C ASP A 128 -2.87 16.15 18.32
N SER A 129 -4.03 16.02 17.66
CA SER A 129 -4.21 15.44 16.32
C SER A 129 -3.87 16.42 15.20
N SER A 130 -3.35 15.94 14.06
CA SER A 130 -2.96 16.78 12.94
C SER A 130 -3.18 16.16 11.56
N ALA A 131 -3.69 16.98 10.63
CA ALA A 131 -3.84 16.66 9.22
C ALA A 131 -2.94 17.55 8.36
N THR A 132 -2.34 17.02 7.30
CA THR A 132 -1.59 17.81 6.30
C THR A 132 -1.76 17.22 4.91
N ALA A 133 -2.39 17.98 4.01
CA ALA A 133 -2.53 17.64 2.60
C ALA A 133 -1.66 18.56 1.74
N LYS A 134 -0.94 17.98 0.77
CA LYS A 134 -0.10 18.71 -0.17
C LYS A 134 -0.14 18.08 -1.56
N GLY A 135 -0.84 18.72 -2.50
CA GLY A 135 -1.08 18.24 -3.86
C GLY A 135 -2.43 18.72 -4.35
N THR A 136 -2.70 18.65 -5.64
CA THR A 136 -4.03 18.89 -6.22
C THR A 136 -4.99 17.82 -5.71
N ASN A 137 -6.13 18.20 -5.13
CA ASN A 137 -7.13 17.28 -4.56
C ASN A 137 -6.59 16.27 -3.51
N ALA A 138 -5.42 16.54 -2.90
CA ALA A 138 -4.90 15.70 -1.82
C ALA A 138 -5.79 15.81 -0.57
N LYS A 139 -6.13 14.70 0.07
CA LYS A 139 -6.99 14.64 1.27
C LYS A 139 -6.26 14.07 2.47
N ALA A 140 -6.33 14.75 3.62
CA ALA A 140 -5.78 14.26 4.88
C ALA A 140 -6.80 14.40 6.02
N THR A 141 -7.18 13.30 6.66
CA THR A 141 -8.24 13.25 7.69
C THR A 141 -7.67 12.66 8.99
N ALA A 142 -7.82 13.34 10.12
CA ALA A 142 -7.37 12.84 11.42
C ALA A 142 -8.42 13.06 12.52
N GLY A 143 -8.80 12.00 13.24
CA GLY A 143 -9.88 12.08 14.23
C GLY A 143 -10.12 10.78 14.97
N GLY A 144 -11.33 10.57 15.48
CA GLY A 144 -11.73 9.40 16.29
C GLY A 144 -11.04 9.22 17.64
N GLY A 145 -10.01 10.02 17.94
CA GLY A 145 -9.21 9.92 19.15
C GLY A 145 -8.12 10.98 19.21
N VAL A 146 -7.21 10.86 20.18
CA VAL A 146 -6.13 11.84 20.39
C VAL A 146 -4.84 11.47 19.64
N LYS A 147 -4.04 12.48 19.31
CA LYS A 147 -2.68 12.38 18.75
C LYS A 147 -2.57 11.73 17.36
N ASN A 148 -3.66 11.64 16.61
CA ASN A 148 -3.66 11.05 15.27
C ASN A 148 -3.00 11.96 14.24
N LYS A 149 -2.28 11.37 13.27
CA LYS A 149 -1.46 12.10 12.30
C LYS A 149 -1.72 11.60 10.89
N ALA A 150 -2.40 12.41 10.10
CA ALA A 150 -2.60 12.16 8.67
C ALA A 150 -1.74 13.10 7.81
N LYS A 151 -1.03 12.54 6.83
CA LYS A 151 -0.20 13.30 5.89
C LYS A 151 -0.32 12.74 4.47
N ALA A 152 -0.99 13.47 3.59
CA ALA A 152 -1.09 13.18 2.17
C ALA A 152 -0.16 14.11 1.36
N GLN A 153 0.61 13.54 0.44
CA GLN A 153 1.56 14.26 -0.41
C GLN A 153 1.59 13.66 -1.81
N GLY A 154 1.09 14.40 -2.80
CA GLY A 154 0.86 13.90 -4.16
C GLY A 154 -0.55 14.25 -4.60
N ASP A 155 -0.77 14.39 -5.88
CA ASP A 155 -2.05 14.77 -6.46
C ASP A 155 -3.04 13.61 -6.33
N GLY A 156 -4.23 13.87 -5.81
CA GLY A 156 -5.24 12.86 -5.47
C GLY A 156 -4.87 11.91 -4.32
N SER A 157 -3.76 12.12 -3.62
CA SER A 157 -3.34 11.26 -2.49
C SER A 157 -4.25 11.40 -1.27
N ILE A 158 -4.47 10.30 -0.55
CA ILE A 158 -5.38 10.20 0.61
C ILE A 158 -4.63 9.66 1.83
N ALA A 159 -4.77 10.31 2.99
CA ALA A 159 -4.28 9.78 4.26
C ALA A 159 -5.33 9.95 5.36
N ALA A 160 -5.74 8.86 6.01
CA ALA A 160 -6.74 8.87 7.07
C ALA A 160 -6.21 8.19 8.34
N ALA A 161 -6.29 8.87 9.49
CA ALA A 161 -5.76 8.40 10.76
C ALA A 161 -6.79 8.52 11.90
N GLY A 162 -7.30 7.39 12.38
CA GLY A 162 -8.29 7.29 13.48
C GLY A 162 -9.73 7.68 13.11
N ASP A 163 -9.94 8.38 12.01
CA ASP A 163 -11.24 8.69 11.43
C ASP A 163 -11.24 8.26 9.97
N ASP A 164 -12.40 8.01 9.39
CA ASP A 164 -12.56 7.73 7.97
C ASP A 164 -12.87 9.01 7.17
N ASP A 165 -12.90 8.90 5.84
CA ASP A 165 -13.18 10.05 4.98
C ASP A 165 -14.67 10.45 4.92
N SER A 166 -15.56 9.73 5.61
CA SER A 166 -16.99 10.03 5.72
C SER A 166 -17.31 10.98 6.89
N GLY A 167 -16.37 11.16 7.82
CA GLY A 167 -16.56 11.95 9.03
C GLY A 167 -17.37 11.23 10.13
N ILE A 168 -17.52 9.90 10.00
CA ILE A 168 -18.11 9.02 11.02
C ILE A 168 -16.98 8.18 11.62
N GLY A 169 -16.00 8.87 12.20
CA GLY A 169 -14.90 8.23 12.91
C GLY A 169 -15.39 7.53 14.16
N GLY A 170 -14.98 6.27 14.32
CA GLY A 170 -15.14 5.55 15.59
C GLY A 170 -14.36 6.22 16.73
N ASN A 171 -14.71 5.84 17.95
CA ASN A 171 -14.21 6.42 19.18
C ASN A 171 -12.94 5.70 19.67
N ASN A 172 -12.13 6.41 20.46
CA ASN A 172 -10.92 5.88 21.09
C ASN A 172 -9.86 5.33 20.11
N ASN A 173 -9.81 5.82 18.87
CA ASN A 173 -8.77 5.48 17.92
C ASN A 173 -7.56 6.40 18.12
N ASN A 174 -6.59 6.07 18.99
CA ASN A 174 -5.54 7.02 19.39
C ASN A 174 -4.14 6.73 18.80
N ASN A 175 -3.31 7.78 18.70
CA ASN A 175 -1.90 7.73 18.25
C ASN A 175 -1.66 7.18 16.83
N ASN A 176 -2.69 7.00 16.01
CA ASN A 176 -2.56 6.44 14.66
C ASN A 176 -1.79 7.39 13.72
N THR A 177 -1.02 6.84 12.80
CA THR A 177 -0.21 7.60 11.84
C THR A 177 -0.39 7.08 10.42
N ALA A 178 -0.99 7.89 9.55
CA ALA A 178 -1.12 7.63 8.12
C ALA A 178 -0.24 8.60 7.31
N ARG A 179 0.64 8.08 6.47
CA ARG A 179 1.44 8.85 5.50
C ARG A 179 1.23 8.28 4.09
N ALA A 180 0.61 9.05 3.21
CA ALA A 180 0.61 8.79 1.78
C ALA A 180 1.62 9.73 1.10
N THR A 181 2.48 9.20 0.24
CA THR A 181 3.45 9.96 -0.57
C THR A 181 3.54 9.30 -1.94
N GLY A 182 3.19 10.05 -2.98
CA GLY A 182 2.93 9.56 -4.33
C GLY A 182 1.54 9.97 -4.83
N ASP A 183 1.36 10.15 -6.13
CA ASP A 183 0.10 10.53 -6.75
C ASP A 183 -0.90 9.36 -6.69
N GLY A 184 -2.18 9.65 -6.43
CA GLY A 184 -3.23 8.63 -6.24
C GLY A 184 -3.06 7.68 -5.03
N SER A 185 -1.97 7.82 -4.25
CA SER A 185 -1.63 6.92 -3.15
C SER A 185 -2.57 7.04 -1.93
N LYS A 186 -2.73 5.95 -1.16
CA LYS A 186 -3.69 5.87 -0.04
C LYS A 186 -3.08 5.27 1.21
N ALA A 187 -3.27 5.89 2.38
CA ALA A 187 -2.84 5.36 3.67
C ALA A 187 -3.94 5.46 4.73
N TYR A 188 -4.33 4.33 5.32
CA TYR A 188 -5.40 4.21 6.31
C TYR A 188 -4.87 3.58 7.60
N ALA A 189 -4.87 4.32 8.70
CA ALA A 189 -4.35 3.87 10.00
C ALA A 189 -5.40 4.02 11.10
N GLY A 190 -5.94 2.92 11.63
CA GLY A 190 -6.96 2.96 12.68
C GLY A 190 -8.29 3.60 12.30
N SER A 191 -8.59 3.73 11.00
CA SER A 191 -9.81 4.36 10.47
C SER A 191 -10.94 3.35 10.29
N GLY A 192 -12.20 3.74 10.47
CA GLY A 192 -13.36 2.91 10.09
C GLY A 192 -13.85 1.89 11.12
N GLY A 193 -13.69 2.17 12.42
CA GLY A 193 -14.24 1.40 13.55
C GLY A 193 -13.74 1.95 14.89
N ASP A 194 -14.05 1.30 16.02
CA ASP A 194 -13.75 1.79 17.37
C ASP A 194 -12.47 1.17 17.99
N GLY A 195 -11.76 1.91 18.83
CA GLY A 195 -10.69 1.35 19.69
C GLY A 195 -9.40 0.93 19.00
N ASN A 196 -9.15 1.39 17.76
CA ASN A 196 -7.95 1.06 16.99
C ASN A 196 -6.78 2.02 17.31
N ASN A 197 -5.73 1.57 18.01
CA ASN A 197 -4.67 2.45 18.51
C ASN A 197 -3.27 2.15 17.96
N ASN A 198 -2.42 3.19 17.93
CA ASN A 198 -0.99 3.13 17.58
C ASN A 198 -0.67 2.57 16.19
N ASN A 199 -1.66 2.39 15.31
CA ASN A 199 -1.45 1.82 13.99
C ASN A 199 -0.69 2.78 13.08
N ARG A 200 0.10 2.24 12.15
CA ARG A 200 0.94 3.00 11.22
C ARG A 200 0.80 2.50 9.79
N ALA A 201 0.15 3.30 8.96
CA ALA A 201 0.14 3.11 7.51
C ALA A 201 1.10 4.09 6.84
N THR A 202 1.94 3.61 5.92
CA THR A 202 2.90 4.42 5.18
C THR A 202 2.98 3.96 3.73
N VAL A 203 2.90 4.90 2.79
CA VAL A 203 3.13 4.70 1.36
C VAL A 203 4.21 5.69 0.88
N ASP A 204 5.15 5.17 0.10
CA ASP A 204 6.10 5.91 -0.76
C ASP A 204 6.07 5.24 -2.16
N GLY A 205 5.17 5.73 -3.01
CA GLY A 205 4.86 5.18 -4.34
C GLY A 205 3.51 5.64 -4.87
N ASP A 206 3.37 5.74 -6.19
CA ASP A 206 2.16 6.18 -6.89
C ASP A 206 1.12 5.04 -6.97
N ASN A 207 -0.17 5.39 -6.94
CA ASN A 207 -1.33 4.48 -6.98
C ASN A 207 -1.38 3.37 -5.90
N SER A 208 -0.46 3.41 -4.93
CA SER A 208 -0.26 2.37 -3.91
C SER A 208 -1.12 2.57 -2.66
N SER A 209 -1.37 1.49 -1.91
CA SER A 209 -2.26 1.49 -0.74
C SER A 209 -1.67 0.81 0.50
N ALA A 210 -1.77 1.46 1.67
CA ALA A 210 -1.43 0.86 2.97
C ALA A 210 -2.61 0.93 3.95
N TYR A 211 -2.96 -0.21 4.57
CA TYR A 211 -4.01 -0.36 5.58
C TYR A 211 -3.41 -0.94 6.86
N ALA A 212 -3.51 -0.24 7.98
CA ALA A 212 -3.00 -0.67 9.28
C ALA A 212 -4.09 -0.50 10.35
N GLY A 213 -4.61 -1.60 10.90
CA GLY A 213 -5.70 -1.55 11.89
C GLY A 213 -6.98 -0.88 11.37
N ALA A 214 -7.27 -0.94 10.07
CA ALA A 214 -8.37 -0.21 9.45
C ALA A 214 -9.60 -1.09 9.20
N ASN A 215 -10.79 -0.49 9.23
CA ASN A 215 -12.09 -1.10 8.93
C ASN A 215 -12.45 -2.29 9.83
N GLY A 216 -12.36 -2.07 11.14
CA GLY A 216 -12.66 -3.02 12.20
C GLY A 216 -12.46 -2.36 13.57
N ASN A 217 -12.62 -3.10 14.65
CA ASN A 217 -12.53 -2.61 16.03
C ASN A 217 -11.33 -3.20 16.76
N GLY A 218 -10.80 -2.49 17.76
CA GLY A 218 -9.78 -3.03 18.67
C GLY A 218 -8.41 -3.35 18.03
N ASN A 219 -8.18 -3.00 16.75
CA ASN A 219 -6.95 -3.34 16.07
C ASN A 219 -5.80 -2.41 16.51
N ASN A 220 -4.73 -2.96 17.06
CA ASN A 220 -3.71 -2.18 17.76
C ASN A 220 -2.28 -2.44 17.24
N ASN A 221 -1.45 -1.40 17.25
CA ASN A 221 0.00 -1.44 16.94
C ASN A 221 0.37 -1.95 15.52
N ASN A 222 -0.59 -2.17 14.62
CA ASN A 222 -0.31 -2.75 13.30
C ASN A 222 0.50 -1.78 12.42
N VAL A 223 1.38 -2.32 11.56
CA VAL A 223 2.28 -1.54 10.70
C VAL A 223 2.18 -2.02 9.25
N ALA A 224 1.63 -1.18 8.37
CA ALA A 224 1.62 -1.42 6.93
C ALA A 224 2.51 -0.40 6.20
N THR A 225 3.46 -0.89 5.41
CA THR A 225 4.41 -0.05 4.66
C THR A 225 4.44 -0.47 3.19
N VAL A 226 4.23 0.49 2.30
CA VAL A 226 4.64 0.42 0.89
C VAL A 226 5.84 1.36 0.70
N ALA A 227 6.89 0.90 0.02
CA ALA A 227 8.06 1.70 -0.32
C ALA A 227 8.69 1.24 -1.65
N GLY A 228 9.44 2.12 -2.32
CA GLY A 228 10.35 1.70 -3.38
C GLY A 228 11.53 0.88 -2.85
N GLU A 229 12.15 0.10 -3.73
CA GLU A 229 13.39 -0.62 -3.45
C GLU A 229 14.60 0.30 -3.71
N THR A 230 15.54 0.34 -2.77
CA THR A 230 16.63 1.32 -2.72
C THR A 230 17.90 0.94 -3.47
N GLU A 231 18.17 -0.35 -3.70
CA GLU A 231 19.37 -0.83 -4.40
C GLU A 231 19.19 -0.72 -5.93
N THR A 232 18.01 -1.11 -6.41
CA THR A 232 17.58 -1.03 -7.82
C THR A 232 17.02 0.35 -8.18
N GLY A 233 16.46 1.08 -7.21
CA GLY A 233 15.73 2.32 -7.43
C GLY A 233 14.32 2.12 -7.98
N THR A 234 13.80 0.88 -7.98
CA THR A 234 12.42 0.56 -8.41
C THR A 234 11.42 1.29 -7.51
N PRO A 235 10.47 2.06 -8.06
CA PRO A 235 9.50 2.81 -7.25
C PRO A 235 8.50 1.88 -6.56
N GLY A 236 7.84 2.38 -5.51
CA GLY A 236 6.90 1.60 -4.70
C GLY A 236 5.49 1.52 -5.30
N ASP A 237 5.37 1.54 -6.62
CA ASP A 237 4.13 1.88 -7.33
C ASP A 237 3.18 0.67 -7.47
N ASN A 238 1.87 0.93 -7.51
CA ASN A 238 0.79 -0.07 -7.59
C ASN A 238 0.78 -1.13 -6.45
N SER A 239 1.57 -0.94 -5.40
CA SER A 239 1.81 -1.91 -4.33
C SER A 239 0.80 -1.77 -3.18
N VAL A 240 0.54 -2.88 -2.48
CA VAL A 240 -0.46 -2.97 -1.40
C VAL A 240 0.14 -3.58 -0.13
N ALA A 241 -0.03 -2.91 1.00
CA ALA A 241 0.27 -3.47 2.32
C ALA A 241 -0.98 -3.44 3.22
N SER A 242 -1.37 -4.58 3.81
CA SER A 242 -2.49 -4.69 4.76
C SER A 242 -2.03 -5.38 6.04
N ALA A 243 -2.13 -4.72 7.18
CA ALA A 243 -1.76 -5.25 8.50
C ALA A 243 -2.94 -5.10 9.47
N GLY A 244 -3.39 -6.20 10.07
CA GLY A 244 -4.44 -6.21 11.10
C GLY A 244 -5.73 -5.47 10.73
N SER A 245 -6.13 -5.52 9.46
CA SER A 245 -7.24 -4.71 8.92
C SER A 245 -8.40 -5.59 8.46
N PHE A 246 -9.59 -5.01 8.35
CA PHE A 246 -10.84 -5.63 7.88
C PHE A 246 -11.44 -6.71 8.82
N GLY A 247 -11.01 -6.77 10.08
CA GLY A 247 -11.59 -7.58 11.15
C GLY A 247 -11.26 -6.98 12.53
N ASP A 248 -11.56 -7.69 13.62
CA ASP A 248 -11.52 -7.14 14.98
C ASP A 248 -10.37 -7.69 15.84
N ASP A 249 -9.88 -6.88 16.78
CA ASP A 249 -8.88 -7.22 17.81
C ASP A 249 -7.51 -7.74 17.30
N ASN A 250 -7.11 -7.40 16.07
CA ASN A 250 -5.81 -7.80 15.51
C ASN A 250 -4.66 -6.89 15.99
N ALA A 251 -3.56 -7.48 16.47
CA ALA A 251 -2.50 -6.77 17.18
C ALA A 251 -1.08 -6.96 16.62
N ASP A 252 -0.25 -5.91 16.62
CA ASP A 252 1.21 -5.99 16.36
C ASP A 252 1.61 -6.61 15.00
N ASN A 253 0.68 -6.73 14.03
CA ASN A 253 0.97 -7.31 12.71
C ASN A 253 1.75 -6.34 11.82
N ARG A 254 2.60 -6.87 10.94
CA ARG A 254 3.49 -6.09 10.07
C ARG A 254 3.43 -6.53 8.61
N ALA A 255 2.99 -5.65 7.72
CA ALA A 255 3.01 -5.83 6.27
C ALA A 255 4.00 -4.86 5.60
N SER A 256 4.85 -5.36 4.72
CA SER A 256 5.87 -4.60 3.98
C SER A 256 5.87 -4.97 2.50
N ALA A 257 5.33 -4.11 1.65
CA ALA A 257 5.44 -4.22 0.19
C ALA A 257 6.57 -3.30 -0.31
N ILE A 258 7.52 -3.85 -1.06
CA ILE A 258 8.75 -3.18 -1.49
C ILE A 258 8.89 -3.30 -3.01
N GLY A 259 9.11 -2.18 -3.68
CA GLY A 259 9.11 -2.10 -5.14
C GLY A 259 7.69 -2.08 -5.72
N GLN A 260 7.57 -2.43 -7.00
CA GLN A 260 6.34 -2.26 -7.78
C GLN A 260 5.45 -3.50 -7.78
N ASP A 261 4.14 -3.33 -7.85
CA ASP A 261 3.17 -4.42 -8.02
C ASP A 261 3.27 -5.53 -6.93
N ALA A 262 3.73 -5.17 -5.72
CA ALA A 262 3.96 -6.06 -4.59
C ALA A 262 2.79 -6.01 -3.58
N THR A 263 2.34 -7.17 -3.09
CA THR A 263 1.25 -7.29 -2.12
C THR A 263 1.70 -8.00 -0.85
N ALA A 264 1.63 -7.33 0.30
CA ALA A 264 1.95 -7.90 1.61
C ALA A 264 0.74 -7.83 2.56
N LEU A 265 0.34 -8.95 3.15
CA LEU A 265 -0.86 -9.09 3.97
C LEU A 265 -0.53 -9.79 5.31
N ALA A 266 -0.81 -9.16 6.45
CA ALA A 266 -0.44 -9.67 7.77
C ALA A 266 -1.59 -9.58 8.78
N GLY A 267 -2.00 -10.70 9.38
CA GLY A 267 -2.96 -10.76 10.50
C GLY A 267 -4.34 -10.16 10.20
N GLY A 268 -4.81 -10.20 8.96
CA GLY A 268 -6.04 -9.51 8.57
C GLY A 268 -6.49 -9.82 7.15
N GLY A 269 -7.53 -9.11 6.71
CA GLY A 269 -8.18 -9.33 5.44
C GLY A 269 -7.70 -8.44 4.28
N GLN A 270 -8.30 -8.73 3.12
CA GLN A 270 -8.44 -7.82 1.99
C GLN A 270 -9.87 -7.27 1.95
N ASN A 271 -10.12 -6.25 1.13
CA ASN A 271 -11.41 -5.54 1.03
C ASN A 271 -12.55 -6.36 0.34
N ILE A 272 -12.51 -7.70 0.48
CA ILE A 272 -13.40 -8.69 -0.16
C ILE A 272 -14.32 -9.40 0.86
N GLY A 273 -14.47 -8.84 2.06
CA GLY A 273 -15.45 -9.30 3.06
C GLY A 273 -15.03 -10.54 3.86
N ALA A 274 -13.75 -10.90 3.83
CA ALA A 274 -13.14 -11.91 4.69
C ALA A 274 -12.10 -11.22 5.58
N GLY A 275 -12.52 -10.82 6.78
CA GLY A 275 -11.63 -10.39 7.85
C GLY A 275 -10.98 -11.57 8.55
N GLY A 276 -9.94 -11.29 9.32
CA GLY A 276 -9.51 -12.16 10.41
C GLY A 276 -9.66 -11.42 11.74
N ASN A 277 -9.91 -12.15 12.83
CA ASN A 277 -10.02 -11.58 14.17
C ASN A 277 -8.91 -12.10 15.10
N GLU A 278 -8.55 -11.34 16.13
CA GLU A 278 -7.61 -11.78 17.18
C GLU A 278 -6.23 -12.27 16.67
N ASN A 279 -5.83 -11.91 15.43
CA ASN A 279 -4.55 -12.34 14.85
C ASN A 279 -3.43 -11.38 15.30
N SER A 280 -2.30 -11.92 15.77
CA SER A 280 -1.22 -11.08 16.30
C SER A 280 0.20 -11.45 15.88
N GLY A 281 1.12 -10.47 15.89
CA GLY A 281 2.55 -10.69 15.63
C GLY A 281 2.94 -11.13 14.20
N ASN A 282 1.97 -11.33 13.30
CA ASN A 282 2.23 -11.85 11.96
C ASN A 282 3.04 -10.86 11.13
N THR A 283 4.00 -11.36 10.35
CA THR A 283 4.88 -10.55 9.50
C THR A 283 4.84 -11.02 8.05
N ALA A 284 4.41 -10.14 7.14
CA ALA A 284 4.44 -10.39 5.69
C ALA A 284 5.33 -9.38 4.98
N THR A 285 6.28 -9.86 4.18
CA THR A 285 7.18 -9.04 3.36
C THR A 285 7.12 -9.50 1.91
N ALA A 286 6.69 -8.64 1.00
CA ALA A 286 6.70 -8.87 -0.44
C ALA A 286 7.63 -7.85 -1.10
N THR A 287 8.67 -8.33 -1.78
CA THR A 287 9.63 -7.49 -2.52
C THR A 287 9.55 -7.85 -4.00
N ASN A 288 9.37 -6.86 -4.86
CA ASN A 288 9.31 -7.05 -6.31
C ASN A 288 10.06 -5.96 -7.07
N THR A 289 11.14 -6.34 -7.75
CA THR A 289 12.02 -5.39 -8.46
C THR A 289 11.94 -5.48 -9.98
N GLY A 290 11.21 -6.45 -10.53
CA GLY A 290 11.06 -6.66 -11.97
C GLY A 290 9.80 -6.00 -12.55
N SER A 291 9.87 -5.56 -13.80
CA SER A 291 8.69 -5.11 -14.56
C SER A 291 7.74 -6.27 -14.89
N ASP A 292 6.46 -5.97 -15.07
CA ASP A 292 5.41 -6.92 -15.49
C ASP A 292 5.33 -8.18 -14.60
N SER A 293 5.44 -8.00 -13.28
CA SER A 293 5.43 -9.08 -12.31
C SER A 293 4.57 -8.77 -11.08
N GLN A 294 3.99 -9.79 -10.44
CA GLN A 294 3.19 -9.66 -9.21
C GLN A 294 3.70 -10.62 -8.14
N VAL A 295 3.79 -10.13 -6.91
CA VAL A 295 4.27 -10.88 -5.74
C VAL A 295 3.27 -10.75 -4.61
N THR A 296 2.95 -11.86 -3.94
CA THR A 296 2.10 -11.85 -2.74
C THR A 296 2.77 -12.59 -1.59
N ALA A 297 2.92 -11.91 -0.45
CA ALA A 297 3.25 -12.52 0.83
C ALA A 297 2.05 -12.36 1.79
N ALA A 298 1.66 -13.44 2.47
CA ALA A 298 0.48 -13.48 3.33
C ALA A 298 0.76 -14.25 4.63
N ALA A 299 0.63 -13.61 5.80
CA ALA A 299 0.87 -14.23 7.10
C ALA A 299 -0.33 -14.01 8.03
N GLY A 300 -0.91 -15.06 8.63
CA GLY A 300 -2.05 -14.93 9.53
C GLY A 300 -3.30 -14.31 8.89
N VAL A 301 -3.48 -14.46 7.56
CA VAL A 301 -4.58 -13.80 6.84
C VAL A 301 -5.84 -14.66 6.83
N ILE A 302 -6.98 -14.03 7.16
CA ILE A 302 -8.33 -14.63 7.16
C ILE A 302 -8.45 -15.78 8.17
N GLY A 303 -9.35 -15.67 9.14
CA GLY A 303 -9.47 -16.62 10.26
C GLY A 303 -9.18 -15.96 11.60
N GLU A 304 -9.21 -16.75 12.69
CA GLU A 304 -9.14 -16.22 14.05
C GLU A 304 -7.94 -16.79 14.83
N GLY A 305 -7.26 -15.93 15.60
CA GLY A 305 -6.19 -16.35 16.50
C GLY A 305 -4.89 -16.84 15.83
N ASN A 306 -4.65 -16.53 14.56
CA ASN A 306 -3.40 -16.92 13.88
C ASN A 306 -2.28 -15.96 14.29
N ASN A 307 -1.21 -16.50 14.88
CA ASN A 307 -0.20 -15.69 15.60
C ASN A 307 1.24 -15.92 15.11
N ASP A 308 2.09 -14.90 15.17
CA ASP A 308 3.55 -14.99 14.93
C ASP A 308 3.95 -15.65 13.58
N ASN A 309 3.04 -15.75 12.61
CA ASN A 309 3.35 -16.34 11.31
C ASN A 309 4.21 -15.39 10.49
N THR A 310 5.16 -15.93 9.72
CA THR A 310 6.07 -15.15 8.87
C THR A 310 5.97 -15.58 7.41
N ALA A 311 5.70 -14.64 6.50
CA ALA A 311 5.69 -14.88 5.05
C ALA A 311 6.64 -13.90 4.35
N THR A 312 7.65 -14.42 3.65
CA THR A 312 8.62 -13.60 2.90
C THR A 312 8.66 -14.01 1.43
N ALA A 313 8.22 -13.12 0.54
CA ALA A 313 8.27 -13.30 -0.90
C ALA A 313 9.21 -12.27 -1.54
N THR A 314 10.17 -12.71 -2.35
CA THR A 314 11.07 -11.85 -3.13
C THR A 314 11.01 -12.23 -4.61
N ASN A 315 10.90 -11.25 -5.52
CA ASN A 315 10.93 -11.51 -6.96
C ASN A 315 11.65 -10.41 -7.76
N SER A 316 12.21 -10.76 -8.92
CA SER A 316 12.78 -9.78 -9.87
C SER A 316 12.40 -9.99 -11.35
N GLY A 317 11.32 -10.73 -11.63
CA GLY A 317 10.55 -10.74 -12.90
C GLY A 317 11.23 -11.34 -14.14
N SER A 318 10.66 -12.40 -14.73
CA SER A 318 9.64 -12.20 -15.80
C SER A 318 8.49 -13.22 -15.82
N MET A 319 7.34 -12.82 -16.38
CA MET A 319 6.03 -13.52 -16.43
C MET A 319 5.57 -14.13 -15.10
N ALA A 320 5.47 -13.30 -14.06
CA ALA A 320 5.21 -13.70 -12.67
C ALA A 320 3.93 -14.50 -12.37
N THR A 321 4.04 -15.41 -11.39
CA THR A 321 3.25 -15.31 -10.14
C THR A 321 4.06 -15.93 -8.98
N LEU A 322 4.23 -15.25 -7.84
CA LEU A 322 4.84 -15.86 -6.64
C LEU A 322 3.97 -15.56 -5.42
N GLN A 323 3.43 -16.62 -4.80
CA GLN A 323 2.70 -16.57 -3.53
C GLN A 323 3.57 -17.22 -2.44
N VAL A 324 3.45 -16.69 -1.22
CA VAL A 324 4.10 -17.20 -0.01
C VAL A 324 3.16 -16.98 1.16
N ILE A 325 2.74 -18.04 1.84
CA ILE A 325 1.62 -18.02 2.78
C ILE A 325 1.94 -18.78 4.08
N ALA A 326 1.72 -18.16 5.24
CA ALA A 326 1.90 -18.80 6.54
C ALA A 326 0.69 -18.57 7.46
N GLY A 327 0.07 -19.64 7.96
CA GLY A 327 -1.07 -19.57 8.89
C GLY A 327 -2.30 -18.86 8.33
N ALA A 328 -2.68 -19.08 7.07
CA ALA A 328 -3.88 -18.46 6.46
C ALA A 328 -5.11 -19.39 6.49
N PHE A 329 -6.32 -18.79 6.47
CA PHE A 329 -7.65 -19.44 6.46
C PHE A 329 -7.94 -20.45 7.60
N GLY A 330 -7.01 -20.61 8.53
CA GLY A 330 -7.11 -21.49 9.70
C GLY A 330 -7.58 -20.76 10.96
N LEU A 331 -7.76 -21.53 12.03
CA LEU A 331 -7.86 -21.02 13.40
C LEU A 331 -6.60 -21.38 14.18
N ASN A 332 -6.15 -20.49 15.07
CA ASN A 332 -5.06 -20.70 16.03
C ASN A 332 -3.70 -21.11 15.43
N SER A 333 -3.47 -20.95 14.12
CA SER A 333 -2.21 -21.40 13.50
C SER A 333 -1.08 -20.43 13.83
N SER A 334 -0.01 -20.94 14.44
CA SER A 334 0.98 -20.10 15.14
C SER A 334 2.43 -20.39 14.75
N GLY A 335 3.26 -19.34 14.62
CA GLY A 335 4.71 -19.48 14.41
C GLY A 335 5.15 -20.07 13.07
N ASN A 336 4.23 -20.27 12.12
CA ASN A 336 4.55 -20.90 10.84
C ASN A 336 5.37 -19.94 9.95
N THR A 337 6.35 -20.46 9.21
CA THR A 337 7.29 -19.67 8.40
C THR A 337 7.29 -20.11 6.93
N ALA A 338 6.85 -19.22 6.04
CA ALA A 338 6.89 -19.43 4.59
C ALA A 338 7.87 -18.45 3.92
N THR A 339 8.74 -18.98 3.05
CA THR A 339 9.75 -18.20 2.31
C THR A 339 9.73 -18.58 0.84
N GLY A 340 9.65 -17.60 -0.05
CA GLY A 340 9.73 -17.76 -1.50
C GLY A 340 10.67 -16.71 -2.11
N THR A 341 11.55 -17.12 -3.01
CA THR A 341 12.44 -16.23 -3.75
C THR A 341 12.43 -16.58 -5.24
N ASN A 342 12.20 -15.64 -6.15
CA ASN A 342 12.31 -15.89 -7.59
C ASN A 342 12.87 -14.75 -8.46
N SER A 343 14.02 -14.96 -9.12
CA SER A 343 14.54 -14.03 -10.14
C SER A 343 14.33 -14.56 -11.55
N GLY A 344 13.08 -14.88 -11.89
CA GLY A 344 12.68 -15.63 -13.10
C GLY A 344 12.95 -14.93 -14.43
N SER A 345 12.89 -15.66 -15.53
CA SER A 345 11.64 -16.01 -16.23
C SER A 345 11.21 -17.47 -16.03
N ASN A 346 10.05 -17.97 -16.48
CA ASN A 346 8.77 -17.31 -16.77
C ASN A 346 7.76 -17.59 -15.61
N THR A 347 8.30 -17.64 -14.40
CA THR A 347 7.73 -17.62 -13.03
C THR A 347 6.39 -18.31 -12.67
N PHE A 348 6.50 -19.25 -11.72
CA PHE A 348 5.47 -19.73 -10.78
C PHE A 348 6.25 -20.27 -9.55
N LEU A 349 6.00 -19.83 -8.31
CA LEU A 349 4.92 -20.23 -7.36
C LEU A 349 5.22 -21.63 -6.77
N ASP A 350 5.39 -21.83 -5.45
CA ASP A 350 4.76 -21.19 -4.26
C ASP A 350 5.50 -21.51 -2.92
N ALA A 351 5.09 -20.99 -1.74
CA ALA A 351 5.54 -21.51 -0.43
C ALA A 351 4.46 -21.39 0.68
N TRP A 352 3.94 -22.49 1.26
CA TRP A 352 2.80 -22.51 2.20
C TRP A 352 3.08 -23.22 3.53
N ALA A 353 3.45 -22.53 4.61
CA ALA A 353 3.61 -23.15 5.94
C ALA A 353 2.31 -23.28 6.75
N SER A 354 1.18 -22.82 6.20
CA SER A 354 -0.15 -23.45 6.33
C SER A 354 -1.19 -22.53 5.71
N PHE A 355 -2.16 -23.11 5.01
CA PHE A 355 -3.14 -22.38 4.19
C PHE A 355 -4.60 -22.79 4.47
N PHE A 356 -4.80 -23.85 5.26
CA PHE A 356 -6.07 -24.35 5.77
C PHE A 356 -5.80 -25.26 6.97
N GLY A 357 -6.81 -25.49 7.82
CA GLY A 357 -6.71 -26.33 9.02
C GLY A 357 -6.48 -25.51 10.29
N ASN A 358 -6.61 -26.15 11.45
CA ASN A 358 -6.53 -25.49 12.75
C ASN A 358 -5.32 -25.97 13.55
N ASP A 359 -4.86 -25.12 14.47
CA ASP A 359 -3.85 -25.48 15.48
C ASP A 359 -2.53 -25.99 14.86
N ASN A 360 -2.13 -25.45 13.70
CA ASN A 360 -0.87 -25.77 13.03
C ASN A 360 0.25 -24.84 13.54
N ILE A 361 1.32 -25.42 14.10
CA ILE A 361 2.33 -24.73 14.88
C ILE A 361 3.74 -24.94 14.31
N ASN A 362 4.54 -23.86 14.22
CA ASN A 362 5.98 -23.87 13.85
C ASN A 362 6.35 -24.52 12.50
N ASN A 363 5.38 -24.77 11.62
CA ASN A 363 5.66 -25.40 10.34
C ASN A 363 6.50 -24.47 9.44
N THR A 364 7.35 -25.02 8.59
CA THR A 364 8.26 -24.26 7.71
C THR A 364 8.11 -24.70 6.25
N ALA A 365 8.07 -23.74 5.32
CA ALA A 365 7.99 -23.97 3.89
C ALA A 365 8.91 -23.01 3.13
N THR A 366 9.91 -23.52 2.41
CA THR A 366 10.92 -22.70 1.71
C THR A 366 11.04 -23.06 0.23
N ALA A 367 10.80 -22.11 -0.68
CA ALA A 367 10.94 -22.29 -2.13
C ALA A 367 11.88 -21.24 -2.76
N THR A 368 12.64 -21.61 -3.80
CA THR A 368 13.60 -20.70 -4.47
C THR A 368 13.76 -21.02 -5.96
N ASN A 369 13.70 -20.03 -6.87
CA ASN A 369 14.00 -20.21 -8.30
C ASN A 369 14.68 -18.98 -8.98
N ILE A 370 15.45 -19.18 -10.06
CA ILE A 370 16.48 -18.25 -10.57
C ILE A 370 16.71 -18.43 -12.10
N GLU A 371 15.65 -18.34 -12.94
CA GLU A 371 15.64 -18.61 -14.42
C GLU A 371 15.94 -20.09 -14.81
N ASN A 372 15.35 -20.76 -15.82
CA ASN A 372 14.30 -20.44 -16.80
C ASN A 372 13.58 -21.74 -17.25
N GLY A 373 12.29 -21.92 -16.89
CA GLY A 373 11.52 -23.13 -17.29
C GLY A 373 10.23 -23.35 -16.51
N VAL A 374 10.18 -22.76 -15.31
CA VAL A 374 9.03 -22.51 -14.43
C VAL A 374 8.57 -23.67 -13.52
N THR A 375 8.04 -23.32 -12.32
CA THR A 375 7.65 -24.16 -11.16
C THR A 375 8.82 -24.68 -10.29
N THR A 376 8.65 -25.09 -9.02
CA THR A 376 7.41 -25.30 -8.23
C THR A 376 7.48 -24.73 -6.78
N ARG A 377 7.03 -25.49 -5.76
CA ARG A 377 6.35 -25.06 -4.52
C ARG A 377 6.93 -25.74 -3.28
N ALA A 378 6.86 -25.12 -2.09
CA ALA A 378 7.06 -25.81 -0.79
C ALA A 378 5.81 -25.67 0.11
N LEU A 379 5.43 -26.70 0.88
CA LEU A 379 4.19 -26.70 1.67
C LEU A 379 4.32 -27.52 2.97
N ALA A 380 3.92 -26.97 4.11
CA ALA A 380 3.82 -27.69 5.38
C ALA A 380 2.44 -27.50 6.04
N ALA A 381 1.75 -28.63 6.28
CA ALA A 381 0.46 -28.80 6.99
C ALA A 381 -0.83 -28.23 6.34
N VAL A 382 -0.89 -28.16 5.03
CA VAL A 382 -2.02 -27.55 4.30
C VAL A 382 -3.29 -28.42 4.35
N GLY A 383 -4.28 -27.99 5.14
CA GLY A 383 -5.60 -28.63 5.31
C GLY A 383 -5.68 -29.60 6.49
N SER A 384 -4.54 -30.10 6.95
CA SER A 384 -4.39 -30.92 8.15
C SER A 384 -4.50 -30.06 9.41
N HIS A 385 -4.80 -30.67 10.56
CA HIS A 385 -5.00 -29.96 11.84
C HIS A 385 -4.02 -30.50 12.89
N GLY A 386 -3.53 -29.65 13.80
CA GLY A 386 -2.67 -30.07 14.92
C GLY A 386 -1.26 -30.52 14.49
N ASN A 387 -0.69 -29.93 13.44
CA ASN A 387 0.63 -30.29 12.93
C ASN A 387 1.69 -29.37 13.56
N GLU A 388 2.73 -29.96 14.14
CA GLU A 388 3.80 -29.26 14.85
C GLU A 388 5.16 -29.55 14.18
N ASP A 389 5.99 -28.51 14.05
CA ASP A 389 7.42 -28.59 13.67
C ASP A 389 7.73 -29.31 12.33
N LEU A 390 6.82 -29.29 11.33
CA LEU A 390 7.11 -29.81 9.98
C LEU A 390 8.00 -28.85 9.18
N ASP A 391 8.85 -29.39 8.30
CA ASP A 391 9.74 -28.61 7.42
C ASP A 391 9.65 -29.13 5.97
N ALA A 392 9.47 -28.22 5.02
CA ALA A 392 9.33 -28.50 3.59
C ALA A 392 10.19 -27.53 2.77
N VAL A 393 11.00 -28.03 1.84
CA VAL A 393 11.99 -27.25 1.07
C VAL A 393 12.03 -27.67 -0.39
N ALA A 394 11.84 -26.70 -1.30
CA ALA A 394 11.87 -26.90 -2.76
C ALA A 394 12.83 -25.94 -3.48
N ALA A 395 13.42 -26.42 -4.58
CA ALA A 395 14.28 -25.68 -5.49
C ALA A 395 13.81 -25.84 -6.95
N ASP A 396 14.57 -25.31 -7.92
CA ASP A 396 14.20 -25.26 -9.33
C ASP A 396 13.67 -26.60 -9.90
N GLY A 397 12.38 -26.64 -10.23
CA GLY A 397 11.67 -27.81 -10.77
C GLY A 397 11.05 -28.78 -9.75
N ASP A 398 11.26 -28.61 -8.44
CA ASP A 398 10.82 -29.55 -7.39
C ASP A 398 9.50 -29.13 -6.69
N GLU A 399 8.77 -30.09 -6.11
CA GLU A 399 7.64 -29.88 -5.17
C GLU A 399 7.99 -30.46 -3.79
N ASP A 400 7.65 -29.76 -2.71
CA ASP A 400 7.64 -30.34 -1.34
C ASP A 400 6.32 -30.08 -0.60
N ILE A 401 5.79 -31.11 0.08
CA ILE A 401 4.42 -31.23 0.64
C ILE A 401 4.44 -32.20 1.83
N GLN A 402 3.87 -31.82 3.00
CA GLN A 402 3.54 -32.77 4.09
C GLN A 402 2.25 -32.38 4.85
N PRO A 403 1.51 -33.33 5.51
CA PRO A 403 1.83 -34.75 5.81
C PRO A 403 0.66 -35.76 5.63
N GLU A 404 0.88 -37.03 6.02
CA GLU A 404 -0.05 -37.91 6.81
C GLU A 404 0.72 -39.18 7.28
N PRO A 405 0.57 -39.71 8.51
CA PRO A 405 0.04 -39.15 9.76
C PRO A 405 1.10 -38.92 10.87
#